data_AF-W4RKS3-F1
#
_entry.id   AF-W4RKS3-F1
#
_cell.length_a   1.000
_cell.length_b   1.000
_cell.length_c   1.000
_cell.angle_alpha   90.00
_cell.angle_beta   90.00
_cell.angle_gamma   90.00
#
_symmetry.space_group_name_H-M   'P 1'
#
loop_
_entity.id
_entity.type
_entity.pdbx_description
1 polymer ?
#
loop_
_entity_poly.entity_id
_entity_poly.type
_entity_poly.pdbx_seq_one_letter_code
_entity_poly.pdbx_strand_id
1 'polypeptide(L)'
;MEKERHVLVVFPHPDDEAFGVSGTIASHVNMGTPVTYACLTLGQMGRNMGNPPFANRETLPAIRKKELKDAARAMGINDLRMLGFRDKTVEFEDENMLTNLMSSLITELNLRLSSHSILATPSTRTMRQPVRQ
;
A
#
# COMPACT_ATOMS: atom_id res chain seq x y z
N MET A 1 -4.59 -19.17 -18.90
CA MET A 1 -3.89 -18.27 -17.95
C MET A 1 -4.16 -18.81 -16.56
N GLU A 2 -3.12 -19.15 -15.81
CA GLU A 2 -3.29 -19.55 -14.41
C GLU A 2 -3.85 -18.36 -13.62
N LYS A 3 -4.85 -18.61 -12.78
CA LYS A 3 -5.48 -17.58 -11.95
C LYS A 3 -4.59 -17.31 -10.74
N GLU A 4 -4.28 -16.05 -10.47
CA GLU A 4 -3.60 -15.66 -9.24
C GLU A 4 -4.42 -16.11 -8.03
N ARG A 5 -3.77 -16.80 -7.09
CA ARG A 5 -4.42 -17.30 -5.88
C ARG A 5 -4.69 -16.18 -4.87
N HIS A 6 -3.84 -15.16 -4.87
CA HIS A 6 -3.89 -14.01 -3.98
C HIS A 6 -2.98 -12.91 -4.56
N VAL A 7 -3.37 -11.64 -4.45
CA VAL A 7 -2.55 -10.48 -4.82
C VAL A 7 -2.22 -9.65 -3.59
N LEU A 8 -0.94 -9.35 -3.37
CA LEU A 8 -0.49 -8.40 -2.37
C LEU A 8 -0.16 -7.06 -3.04
N VAL A 9 -0.67 -5.99 -2.47
CA VAL A 9 -0.42 -4.63 -2.93
C VAL A 9 0.24 -3.87 -1.80
N VAL A 10 1.41 -3.27 -2.06
CA VAL A 10 2.18 -2.55 -1.04
C VAL A 10 2.32 -1.09 -1.45
N PHE A 11 1.74 -0.19 -0.68
CA PHE A 11 1.88 1.25 -0.90
C PHE A 11 2.50 1.97 0.30
N PRO A 12 3.37 2.97 0.05
CA PRO A 12 4.04 3.68 1.13
C PRO A 12 3.08 4.57 1.91
N HIS A 13 2.08 5.17 1.28
CA HIS A 13 1.09 6.04 1.93
C HIS A 13 -0.34 5.70 1.49
N PRO A 14 -1.36 6.18 2.21
CA PRO A 14 -2.72 6.24 1.69
C PRO A 14 -2.76 7.13 0.43
N ASP A 15 -3.74 6.89 -0.45
CA ASP A 15 -3.99 7.59 -1.72
C ASP A 15 -3.06 7.17 -2.88
N ASP A 16 -1.97 6.47 -2.60
CA ASP A 16 -1.04 5.96 -3.62
C ASP A 16 -1.71 4.89 -4.53
N GLU A 17 -2.78 4.24 -4.05
CA GLU A 17 -3.57 3.26 -4.82
C GLU A 17 -4.29 3.88 -6.02
N ALA A 18 -4.61 5.18 -5.93
CA ALA A 18 -5.32 5.89 -6.99
C ALA A 18 -4.41 6.14 -8.21
N PHE A 19 -3.09 6.06 -8.05
CA PHE A 19 -2.11 6.33 -9.10
C PHE A 19 -1.78 5.06 -9.90
N GLY A 20 -2.67 4.69 -10.81
CA GLY A 20 -2.36 3.80 -11.94
C GLY A 20 -2.57 2.29 -11.70
N VAL A 21 -2.91 1.87 -10.49
CA VAL A 21 -3.07 0.45 -10.11
C VAL A 21 -4.48 0.07 -9.65
N SER A 22 -5.34 1.05 -9.40
CA SER A 22 -6.75 0.86 -8.99
C SER A 22 -7.56 -0.01 -9.97
N GLY A 23 -7.36 0.15 -11.28
CA GLY A 23 -8.03 -0.68 -12.29
C GLY A 23 -7.61 -2.16 -12.23
N THR A 24 -6.32 -2.42 -11.98
CA THR A 24 -5.79 -3.78 -11.83
C THR A 24 -6.31 -4.44 -10.56
N ILE A 25 -6.31 -3.71 -9.45
CA ILE A 25 -6.89 -4.15 -8.17
C ILE A 25 -8.36 -4.52 -8.37
N ALA A 26 -9.16 -3.62 -8.95
CA ALA A 26 -10.57 -3.85 -9.19
C ALA A 26 -10.81 -5.06 -10.10
N SER A 27 -9.96 -5.27 -11.11
CA SER A 27 -10.01 -6.46 -11.98
C SER A 27 -9.83 -7.76 -11.18
N HIS A 28 -8.81 -7.83 -10.30
CA HIS A 28 -8.59 -9.01 -9.45
C HIS A 28 -9.74 -9.24 -8.46
N VAL A 29 -10.25 -8.18 -7.84
CA VAL A 29 -11.41 -8.26 -6.93
C VAL A 29 -12.65 -8.76 -7.67
N ASN A 30 -12.93 -8.24 -8.88
CA ASN A 30 -14.06 -8.67 -9.71
C ASN A 30 -13.92 -10.12 -10.18
N MET A 31 -12.69 -10.62 -10.35
CA MET A 31 -12.41 -12.03 -10.66
C MET A 31 -12.53 -12.94 -9.42
N GLY A 32 -12.77 -12.38 -8.23
CA GLY A 32 -12.80 -13.11 -6.96
C GLY A 32 -11.43 -13.60 -6.51
N THR A 33 -10.34 -12.97 -6.97
CA THR A 33 -9.00 -13.19 -6.42
C THR A 33 -8.86 -12.36 -5.14
N PRO A 34 -8.51 -12.96 -4.00
CA PRO A 34 -8.22 -12.24 -2.77
C PRO A 34 -7.13 -11.18 -2.98
N VAL A 35 -7.34 -9.99 -2.43
CA VAL A 35 -6.37 -8.90 -2.46
C VAL A 35 -6.09 -8.46 -1.03
N THR A 36 -4.80 -8.37 -0.69
CA THR A 36 -4.33 -7.73 0.56
C THR A 36 -3.67 -6.42 0.22
N TYR A 37 -4.05 -5.35 0.92
CA TYR A 37 -3.39 -4.04 0.84
C TYR A 37 -2.55 -3.81 2.09
N ALA A 38 -1.23 -3.82 1.94
CA ALA A 38 -0.29 -3.37 2.96
C ALA A 38 0.09 -1.89 2.76
N CYS A 39 -0.33 -1.04 3.70
CA CYS A 39 0.03 0.36 3.73
C CYS A 39 1.15 0.57 4.76
N LEU A 40 2.30 1.06 4.31
CA LEU A 40 3.48 1.19 5.18
C LEU A 40 3.26 2.26 6.25
N THR A 41 2.82 3.44 5.85
CA THR A 41 2.66 4.61 6.74
C THR A 41 1.23 5.13 6.70
N LEU A 42 0.84 5.96 7.68
CA LEU A 42 -0.42 6.73 7.61
C LEU A 42 -0.22 8.15 7.05
N GLY A 43 0.93 8.41 6.43
CA GLY A 43 1.26 9.69 5.81
C GLY A 43 1.07 10.90 6.73
N GLN A 44 1.56 10.77 7.97
CA GLN A 44 1.43 11.71 9.08
C GLN A 44 2.09 13.08 8.81
N MET A 45 2.97 13.16 7.81
CA MET A 45 3.66 14.38 7.39
C MET A 45 3.09 14.96 6.09
N GLY A 46 1.90 14.51 5.69
CA GLY A 46 1.12 15.10 4.61
C GLY A 46 0.90 16.60 4.82
N ARG A 47 1.09 17.39 3.75
CA ARG A 47 0.90 18.85 3.78
C ARG A 47 -0.54 19.26 3.48
N ASN A 48 -1.33 18.36 2.90
CA ASN A 48 -2.72 18.60 2.58
C ASN A 48 -3.57 18.33 3.83
N MET A 49 -4.26 19.37 4.32
CA MET A 49 -5.13 19.32 5.50
C MET A 49 -6.62 19.37 5.11
N GLY A 50 -6.92 19.13 3.83
CA GLY A 50 -8.21 19.40 3.21
C GLY A 50 -8.27 20.79 2.57
N ASN A 51 -9.21 20.98 1.65
CA ASN A 51 -9.51 22.28 1.06
C ASN A 51 -11.03 22.54 1.09
N PRO A 52 -11.55 23.41 1.98
CA PRO A 52 -10.81 24.15 3.01
C PRO A 52 -10.21 23.22 4.09
N PRO A 53 -9.19 23.66 4.84
CA PRO A 53 -8.55 22.84 5.87
C PRO A 53 -9.53 22.43 6.97
N PHE A 54 -9.64 21.12 7.21
CA PHE A 54 -10.46 20.55 8.28
C PHE A 54 -9.66 19.65 9.23
N ALA A 55 -8.41 19.31 8.87
CA ALA A 55 -7.49 18.53 9.67
C ALA A 55 -6.35 19.39 10.26
N ASN A 56 -5.74 18.90 11.33
CA ASN A 56 -4.49 19.44 11.89
C ASN A 56 -3.49 18.27 12.08
N ARG A 57 -2.25 18.55 12.53
CA ARG A 57 -1.21 17.51 12.67
C ARG A 57 -1.59 16.35 13.61
N GLU A 58 -2.46 16.61 14.58
CA GLU A 58 -2.89 15.60 15.56
C GLU A 58 -4.08 14.79 15.04
N THR A 59 -5.00 15.42 14.30
CA THR A 59 -6.20 14.76 13.77
C THR A 59 -5.97 14.08 12.41
N LEU A 60 -4.98 14.54 11.63
CA LEU A 60 -4.69 14.04 10.29
C LEU A 60 -4.47 12.51 10.25
N PRO A 61 -3.69 11.88 11.15
CA PRO A 61 -3.50 10.42 11.10
C PRO A 61 -4.81 9.63 11.27
N ALA A 62 -5.72 10.11 12.12
CA ALA A 62 -7.00 9.46 12.34
C ALA A 62 -7.93 9.61 11.13
N ILE A 63 -7.92 10.78 10.49
CA ILE A 63 -8.67 11.05 9.26
C ILE A 63 -8.15 10.18 8.13
N ARG A 64 -6.83 10.17 7.87
CA ARG A 64 -6.22 9.36 6.80
C ARG A 64 -6.40 7.87 7.03
N LYS A 65 -6.39 7.42 8.28
CA LYS A 65 -6.74 6.02 8.62
C LYS A 65 -8.18 5.68 8.24
N LYS A 66 -9.12 6.62 8.41
CA LYS A 66 -10.51 6.42 8.01
C LYS A 66 -10.64 6.42 6.49
N GLU A 67 -10.02 7.39 5.80
CA GLU A 67 -9.98 7.48 4.34
C GLU A 67 -9.42 6.21 3.71
N LEU A 68 -8.29 5.71 4.22
CA LEU A 68 -7.67 4.46 3.78
C LEU A 68 -8.62 3.26 3.92
N LYS A 69 -9.33 3.15 5.04
CA LYS A 69 -10.31 2.08 5.26
C LYS A 69 -11.49 2.16 4.31
N ASP A 70 -11.98 3.38 4.07
CA ASP A 70 -13.11 3.60 3.18
C ASP A 70 -12.70 3.36 1.72
N ALA A 71 -11.48 3.75 1.32
CA ALA A 71 -10.90 3.45 0.00
C ALA A 71 -10.72 1.94 -0.21
N ALA A 72 -10.15 1.22 0.76
CA ALA A 72 -10.02 -0.24 0.70
C ALA A 72 -11.38 -0.91 0.52
N ARG A 73 -12.39 -0.50 1.30
CA ARG A 73 -13.77 -1.00 1.17
C ARG A 73 -14.37 -0.68 -0.20
N ALA A 74 -14.18 0.53 -0.71
CA ALA A 74 -14.68 0.94 -2.03
C ALA A 74 -14.07 0.11 -3.17
N MET A 75 -12.81 -0.32 -3.03
CA MET A 75 -12.15 -1.22 -3.98
C MET A 75 -12.54 -2.70 -3.80
N GLY A 76 -13.33 -3.05 -2.78
CA GLY A 76 -13.68 -4.42 -2.42
C GLY A 76 -12.53 -5.22 -1.77
N ILE A 77 -11.55 -4.51 -1.19
CA ILE A 77 -10.45 -5.10 -0.43
C ILE A 77 -10.89 -5.24 1.02
N ASN A 78 -10.90 -6.48 1.52
CA ASN A 78 -11.29 -6.78 2.89
C ASN A 78 -10.08 -6.98 3.83
N ASP A 79 -8.89 -7.22 3.27
CA ASP A 79 -7.65 -7.38 4.04
C ASP A 79 -6.74 -6.14 3.88
N LEU A 80 -6.89 -5.20 4.82
CA LEU A 80 -6.07 -3.98 4.92
C LEU A 80 -5.11 -4.08 6.09
N ARG A 81 -3.80 -4.08 5.81
CA ARG A 81 -2.70 -4.14 6.77
C ARG A 81 -2.04 -2.76 6.89
N MET A 82 -2.23 -2.07 8.01
CA MET A 82 -1.52 -0.82 8.32
C MET A 82 -0.27 -1.15 9.11
N LEU A 83 0.91 -1.08 8.50
CA LEU A 83 2.16 -1.58 9.10
C LEU A 83 2.76 -0.62 10.13
N GLY A 84 2.33 0.65 10.13
CA GLY A 84 2.62 1.59 11.22
C GLY A 84 3.98 2.26 11.16
N PHE A 85 4.68 2.22 10.01
CA PHE A 85 5.90 2.98 9.82
C PHE A 85 5.63 4.47 9.88
N ARG A 86 6.62 5.21 10.37
CA ARG A 86 6.56 6.67 10.40
C ARG A 86 6.78 7.22 9.00
N ASP A 87 5.96 8.20 8.65
CA ASP A 87 6.04 8.85 7.34
C ASP A 87 7.43 9.48 7.14
N LYS A 88 7.98 9.31 5.92
CA LYS A 88 9.34 9.71 5.51
C LYS A 88 10.49 9.06 6.27
N THR A 89 10.26 7.97 7.03
CA THR A 89 11.35 7.24 7.70
C THR A 89 11.60 5.85 7.15
N VAL A 90 10.72 5.32 6.29
CA VAL A 90 10.83 3.97 5.72
C VAL A 90 12.19 3.70 5.09
N GLU A 91 12.79 4.71 4.43
CA GLU A 91 14.11 4.62 3.80
C GLU A 91 15.29 4.51 4.79
N PHE A 92 15.05 4.77 6.07
CA PHE A 92 16.04 4.66 7.15
C PHE A 92 15.80 3.45 8.07
N GLU A 93 14.76 2.67 7.80
CA GLU A 93 14.50 1.43 8.54
C GLU A 93 15.53 0.35 8.14
N ASP A 94 15.75 -0.62 9.03
CA ASP A 94 16.66 -1.73 8.77
C ASP A 94 16.17 -2.58 7.57
N GLU A 95 17.06 -2.80 6.60
CA GLU A 95 16.73 -3.53 5.37
C GLU A 95 16.34 -4.99 5.66
N ASN A 96 16.98 -5.63 6.64
CA ASN A 96 16.62 -7.00 7.02
C ASN A 96 15.23 -7.05 7.67
N MET A 97 14.89 -6.06 8.48
CA MET A 97 13.55 -5.92 9.07
C MET A 97 12.48 -5.76 7.99
N LEU A 98 12.69 -4.87 7.02
CA LEU A 98 11.77 -4.70 5.89
C LEU A 98 11.65 -5.98 5.05
N THR A 99 12.78 -6.63 4.76
CA THR A 99 12.80 -7.89 4.01
C THR A 99 12.04 -8.99 4.74
N ASN A 100 12.30 -9.16 6.04
CA ASN A 100 11.62 -10.17 6.87
C ASN A 100 10.11 -9.90 6.96
N LEU A 101 9.71 -8.63 7.06
CA LEU A 101 8.29 -8.25 7.04
C LEU A 101 7.63 -8.64 5.72
N MET A 102 8.27 -8.34 4.58
CA MET A 102 7.75 -8.70 3.26
C MET A 102 7.73 -10.23 3.07
N SER A 103 8.78 -10.94 3.48
CA SER A 103 8.83 -12.41 3.45
C SER A 103 7.74 -13.05 4.32
N SER A 104 7.46 -12.46 5.49
CA SER A 104 6.37 -12.90 6.37
C SER A 104 5.02 -12.75 5.70
N LEU A 105 4.74 -11.59 5.08
CA LEU A 105 3.51 -11.36 4.32
C LEU A 105 3.36 -12.33 3.14
N ILE A 106 4.43 -12.54 2.38
CA ILE A 106 4.44 -13.48 1.24
C ILE A 106 4.11 -14.90 1.70
N THR A 107 4.70 -15.33 2.82
CA THR A 107 4.50 -16.66 3.40
C THR A 107 3.08 -16.81 3.98
N GLU A 108 2.62 -15.84 4.75
CA GLU A 108 1.28 -15.81 5.37
C GLU A 108 0.19 -15.90 4.30
N LEU A 109 0.33 -15.12 3.23
CA LEU A 109 -0.64 -15.04 2.14
C LEU A 109 -0.46 -16.14 1.08
N ASN A 110 0.50 -17.05 1.27
CA ASN A 110 0.82 -18.13 0.34
C ASN A 110 0.97 -17.64 -1.12
N LEU A 111 1.65 -16.50 -1.28
CA LEU A 111 1.86 -15.90 -2.60
C LEU A 111 2.83 -16.77 -3.39
N ARG A 112 2.42 -17.16 -4.61
CA ARG A 112 3.39 -17.57 -5.62
C ARG A 112 3.96 -16.31 -6.23
N LEU A 113 5.29 -16.19 -6.29
CA LEU A 113 5.96 -15.06 -6.94
C LEU A 113 5.71 -15.13 -8.45
N SER A 114 4.61 -14.53 -8.91
CA SER A 114 4.34 -14.21 -10.31
C SER A 114 4.51 -12.69 -10.49
N SER A 115 4.73 -12.24 -11.73
CA SER A 115 4.89 -10.83 -12.06
C SER A 115 3.69 -9.93 -11.67
N HIS A 116 2.54 -10.52 -11.33
CA HIS A 116 1.30 -9.80 -10.96
C HIS A 116 0.96 -9.92 -9.47
N SER A 117 1.68 -10.75 -8.72
CA SER A 117 1.32 -11.10 -7.34
C SER A 117 1.73 -10.03 -6.32
N ILE A 118 2.64 -9.12 -6.72
CA ILE A 118 3.09 -7.97 -5.92
C ILE A 118 2.99 -6.70 -6.77
N LEU A 119 2.08 -5.80 -6.41
CA LEU A 119 1.99 -4.46 -7.00
C LEU A 119 2.54 -3.44 -5.99
N ALA A 120 3.64 -2.77 -6.35
CA ALA A 120 4.23 -1.70 -5.55
C ALA A 120 4.34 -0.41 -6.37
N THR A 121 3.86 0.71 -5.83
CA THR A 121 4.12 2.03 -6.42
C THR A 121 5.33 2.66 -5.73
N PRO A 122 6.30 3.18 -6.50
CA PRO A 122 7.39 3.95 -5.89
C PRO A 122 6.81 5.26 -5.34
N SER A 123 7.14 5.57 -4.07
CA SER A 123 6.92 6.89 -3.49
C SER A 123 7.47 7.96 -4.45
N THR A 124 6.73 9.04 -4.68
CA THR A 124 7.03 10.10 -5.68
C THR A 124 8.40 10.77 -5.55
N ARG A 125 9.23 10.38 -4.57
CA ARG A 125 10.61 10.88 -4.38
C ARG A 125 11.71 9.90 -4.84
N THR A 126 11.37 8.64 -5.15
CA THR A 126 12.36 7.58 -5.46
C THR A 126 12.72 7.50 -6.96
N MET A 127 12.19 8.38 -7.82
CA MET A 127 12.53 8.41 -9.25
C MET A 127 13.86 9.12 -9.56
N ARG A 128 14.97 8.62 -9.01
CA ARG A 128 16.31 8.71 -9.62
C ARG A 128 17.23 7.60 -9.09
N GLN A 129 16.92 6.32 -9.31
CA GLN A 129 17.97 5.38 -9.70
C GLN A 129 17.37 4.27 -10.58
N PRO A 130 17.90 4.05 -11.79
CA PRO A 130 17.52 2.94 -12.63
C PRO A 130 18.13 1.66 -12.06
N VAL A 131 17.30 0.67 -11.72
CA VAL A 131 17.79 -0.70 -11.58
C VAL A 131 18.14 -1.17 -13.00
N ARG A 132 19.44 -1.07 -13.32
CA ARG A 132 20.05 -1.61 -14.52
C ARG A 132 20.99 -2.73 -14.10
N GLN A 133 20.74 -3.88 -14.72
CA GLN A 133 21.49 -5.14 -14.77
C GLN A 133 21.21 -6.14 -13.66
#